data_AF-A0A1R1YD25-F1
#
_entry.id   AF-A0A1R1YD25-F1
#
_cell.length_a   1.000
_cell.length_b   1.000
_cell.length_c   1.000
_cell.angle_alpha   90.00
_cell.angle_beta   90.00
_cell.angle_gamma   90.00
#
_symmetry.space_group_name_H-M   'P 1'
#
loop_
_entity.id
_entity.type
_entity.pdbx_description
1 polymer ?
#
loop_
_entity_poly.entity_id
_entity_poly.type
_entity_poly.pdbx_seq_one_letter_code
_entity_poly.pdbx_strand_id
1 'polypeptide(L)'
;MTIHQTKSIIHEKIISAPDNHSEPKILPFNEKCDIIDEENDYPPPDKGYAWVIMVASLVNILLAFGSPHAFGVFQAYYLKVLFVDEPADKIAWISTMCTTCTLCGGLLASPITRIIGLRNTSLLGTVIATLGLVLASFSTQIWHLVLTQGIIFGLGSSIIVNISLSAPALWFDKHKGLAFGIVASGSSTGALVLVPIVTKFINILSINWAFRILAILFLIFTGICGFLIKPRIKFAPSKKIIDFSSLKDPAALMIYAVGALLQIGVNTVVLYFPSNLIDVGKSPSTASNLIMAYSAFSSISRITCGQLSKKLGAVNITIFCHFLAGVLMLTLWLTSHKFIPLLIFYLLIGIFAVPFFALGPLIAANCYPAEKVSQINGLAYLIMGIIVFICIPTTGAAFEKLGHRTSYSPVILIGGIAYLLSVVPLVALKKYLKKDNPNFKRAVDSS
;
A
#
# COMPACT_ATOMS: atom_id res chain seq x y z
N MET A 1 -15.09 -2.11 -57.78
CA MET A 1 -15.02 -0.67 -57.46
C MET A 1 -14.09 -0.57 -56.27
N THR A 2 -12.80 -0.37 -56.53
CA THR A 2 -11.69 -0.78 -55.66
C THR A 2 -10.76 0.41 -55.48
N ILE A 3 -10.66 0.94 -54.26
CA ILE A 3 -9.82 2.06 -53.80
C ILE A 3 -9.66 1.83 -52.29
N HIS A 4 -8.52 1.96 -51.60
CA HIS A 4 -7.10 2.04 -51.90
C HIS A 4 -6.39 2.13 -50.51
N GLN A 5 -5.11 1.76 -50.46
CA GLN A 5 -4.07 2.36 -49.61
C GLN A 5 -4.16 2.27 -48.08
N THR A 6 -3.57 1.22 -47.50
CA THR A 6 -2.54 1.41 -46.44
C THR A 6 -1.64 0.18 -46.35
N LYS A 7 -0.55 0.16 -47.13
CA LYS A 7 0.63 -0.70 -46.92
C LYS A 7 1.71 -0.25 -47.90
N SER A 8 2.96 -0.23 -47.43
CA SER A 8 4.20 0.01 -48.20
C SER A 8 4.64 1.46 -48.37
N ILE A 9 5.31 2.01 -47.36
CA ILE A 9 6.45 2.93 -47.55
C ILE A 9 7.53 2.57 -46.51
N ILE A 10 8.22 1.45 -46.73
CA ILE A 10 9.53 1.14 -46.16
C ILE A 10 10.32 0.53 -47.32
N HIS A 11 11.53 1.05 -47.57
CA HIS A 11 12.36 0.88 -48.77
C HIS A 11 11.84 1.78 -49.91
N GLU A 12 12.60 2.70 -50.48
CA GLU A 12 13.93 2.52 -51.04
C GLU A 12 14.43 3.93 -51.47
N LYS A 13 15.64 4.33 -51.05
CA LYS A 13 16.36 5.42 -51.72
C LYS A 13 17.85 5.24 -51.52
N ILE A 14 18.40 4.27 -52.24
CA ILE A 14 19.80 4.23 -52.61
C ILE A 14 19.93 5.26 -53.74
N ILE A 15 20.57 6.40 -53.46
CA ILE A 15 20.95 7.37 -54.49
C ILE A 15 22.42 7.13 -54.82
N SER A 16 22.65 6.79 -56.08
CA SER A 16 23.94 6.65 -56.75
C SER A 16 24.78 7.93 -56.68
N ALA A 17 26.07 7.78 -56.37
CA ALA A 17 27.09 8.82 -56.49
C ALA A 17 27.43 9.12 -57.97
N PRO A 18 27.87 10.36 -58.25
CA PRO A 18 29.11 10.52 -59.01
C PRO A 18 30.09 11.49 -58.33
N ASP A 19 31.35 11.35 -58.74
CA ASP A 19 32.57 11.78 -58.08
C ASP A 19 32.87 13.29 -58.01
N ASN A 20 33.55 13.62 -56.90
CA ASN A 20 34.70 14.50 -56.70
C ASN A 20 34.66 16.05 -56.76
N HIS A 21 35.29 16.58 -55.71
CA HIS A 21 35.94 17.89 -55.51
C HIS A 21 35.06 19.12 -55.22
N SER A 22 34.68 19.28 -53.95
CA SER A 22 34.69 20.59 -53.29
C SER A 22 34.85 20.43 -51.77
N GLU A 23 35.74 21.22 -51.16
CA GLU A 23 36.09 21.21 -49.75
C GLU A 23 34.86 21.32 -48.82
N PRO A 24 34.89 20.72 -47.61
CA PRO A 24 33.77 20.83 -46.68
C PRO A 24 33.68 22.27 -46.14
N LYS A 25 32.72 23.04 -46.63
CA LYS A 25 32.28 24.29 -45.98
C LYS A 25 31.78 23.97 -44.58
N ILE A 26 32.52 24.43 -43.57
CA ILE A 26 32.09 24.47 -42.18
C ILE A 26 30.88 25.41 -42.11
N LEU A 27 29.68 24.84 -42.02
CA LEU A 27 28.46 25.58 -41.71
C LEU A 27 28.50 26.01 -40.23
N PRO A 28 28.11 27.25 -39.90
CA PRO A 28 28.19 27.75 -38.54
C PRO A 28 27.26 26.98 -37.60
N PHE A 29 27.83 26.59 -36.46
CA PHE A 29 27.22 25.88 -35.35
C PHE A 29 26.17 26.76 -34.65
N ASN A 30 25.01 26.96 -35.28
CA ASN A 30 23.88 27.64 -34.64
C ASN A 30 22.53 27.22 -35.22
N GLU A 31 22.28 25.92 -35.34
CA GLU A 31 20.92 25.40 -35.27
C GLU A 31 20.71 24.93 -33.83
N LYS A 32 19.93 25.73 -33.07
CA LYS A 32 19.18 25.15 -31.96
C LYS A 32 18.40 24.00 -32.55
N CYS A 33 18.81 22.78 -32.22
CA CYS A 33 17.95 21.62 -32.36
C CYS A 33 16.78 21.93 -31.44
N ASP A 34 15.69 22.45 -32.01
CA ASP A 34 14.39 22.49 -31.37
C ASP A 34 14.02 21.03 -31.12
N ILE A 35 14.46 20.52 -29.97
CA ILE A 35 13.79 19.41 -29.32
C ILE A 35 12.39 19.96 -29.10
N ILE A 36 11.47 19.62 -29.99
CA ILE A 36 10.06 19.85 -29.79
C ILE A 36 9.73 19.06 -28.52
N ASP A 37 9.69 19.77 -27.40
CA ASP A 37 9.27 19.22 -26.12
C ASP A 37 7.84 18.67 -26.32
N GLU A 38 7.70 17.35 -26.46
CA GLU A 38 6.42 16.63 -26.33
C GLU A 38 5.76 16.88 -24.94
N GLU A 39 6.40 17.65 -24.06
CA GLU A 39 5.91 18.07 -22.75
C GLU A 39 4.72 19.04 -22.82
N ASN A 40 4.47 19.70 -23.95
CA ASN A 40 3.40 20.72 -24.08
C ASN A 40 1.98 20.16 -24.28
N ASP A 41 1.79 18.85 -24.49
CA ASP A 41 0.46 18.25 -24.73
C ASP A 41 -0.16 17.56 -23.49
N TYR A 42 0.57 17.51 -22.37
CA TYR A 42 0.08 16.88 -21.14
C TYR A 42 -0.57 17.89 -20.19
N PRO A 43 -1.69 17.55 -19.51
CA PRO A 43 -2.31 18.45 -18.56
C PRO A 43 -1.33 18.82 -17.43
N PRO A 44 -1.42 20.04 -16.87
CA PRO A 44 -0.45 20.51 -15.88
C PRO A 44 -0.47 19.63 -14.62
N PRO A 45 0.69 19.32 -14.02
CA PRO A 45 0.76 18.52 -12.81
C PRO A 45 0.09 19.24 -11.62
N ASP A 46 -0.36 18.47 -10.63
CA ASP A 46 -0.99 18.96 -9.39
C ASP A 46 -2.29 19.79 -9.55
N LYS A 47 -2.83 19.94 -10.77
CA LYS A 47 -4.00 20.78 -11.06
C LYS A 47 -5.18 19.98 -11.61
N GLY A 48 -6.39 20.51 -11.40
CA GLY A 48 -7.64 20.00 -11.98
C GLY A 48 -7.87 18.52 -11.71
N TYR A 49 -7.75 17.70 -12.76
CA TYR A 49 -8.05 16.26 -12.74
C TYR A 49 -7.14 15.45 -11.81
N ALA A 50 -5.97 15.96 -11.42
CA ALA A 50 -5.10 15.33 -10.42
C ALA A 50 -5.85 15.05 -9.10
N TRP A 51 -6.71 15.99 -8.67
CA TRP A 51 -7.50 15.84 -7.45
C TRP A 51 -8.61 14.79 -7.58
N VAL A 52 -9.18 14.64 -8.78
CA VAL A 52 -10.15 13.57 -9.09
C VAL A 52 -9.46 12.20 -8.99
N ILE A 53 -8.25 12.06 -9.54
CA ILE A 53 -7.45 10.83 -9.44
C ILE A 53 -7.09 10.51 -7.98
N MET A 54 -6.74 11.54 -7.19
CA MET A 54 -6.46 11.38 -5.77
C MET A 54 -7.69 10.88 -5.00
N VAL A 55 -8.88 11.47 -5.22
CA VAL A 55 -10.13 11.04 -4.57
C VAL A 55 -10.52 9.63 -5.02
N ALA A 56 -10.40 9.31 -6.31
CA ALA A 56 -10.65 7.96 -6.81
C ALA A 56 -9.71 6.93 -6.17
N SER A 57 -8.43 7.27 -6.04
CA SER A 57 -7.42 6.42 -5.40
C SER A 57 -7.67 6.27 -3.89
N LEU A 58 -8.12 7.33 -3.22
CA LEU A 58 -8.52 7.32 -1.81
C LEU A 58 -9.68 6.35 -1.58
N VAL A 59 -10.75 6.43 -2.38
CA VAL A 59 -11.93 5.55 -2.26
C VAL A 59 -11.55 4.10 -2.53
N ASN A 60 -10.72 3.85 -3.55
CA ASN A 60 -10.20 2.53 -3.84
C ASN A 60 -9.41 1.95 -2.64
N ILE A 61 -8.47 2.69 -2.08
CA ILE A 61 -7.67 2.26 -0.91
C ILE A 61 -8.56 2.07 0.33
N LEU A 62 -9.57 2.93 0.50
CA LEU A 62 -10.55 2.84 1.58
C LEU A 62 -11.29 1.51 1.55
N LEU A 63 -11.78 1.09 0.39
CA LEU A 63 -12.50 -0.18 0.25
C LEU A 63 -11.56 -1.39 0.24
N ALA A 64 -10.41 -1.28 -0.44
CA ALA A 64 -9.44 -2.35 -0.59
C ALA A 64 -8.81 -2.79 0.74
N PHE A 65 -8.40 -1.85 1.59
CA PHE A 65 -7.83 -2.15 2.91
C PHE A 65 -8.84 -2.08 4.06
N GLY A 66 -9.89 -1.26 3.94
CA GLY A 66 -10.94 -1.19 4.96
C GLY A 66 -11.76 -2.48 5.07
N SER A 67 -11.96 -3.21 3.96
CA SER A 67 -12.68 -4.49 3.98
C SER A 67 -11.93 -5.55 4.80
N PRO A 68 -10.63 -5.82 4.60
CA PRO A 68 -9.84 -6.67 5.49
C PRO A 68 -9.89 -6.25 6.96
N HIS A 69 -9.93 -4.95 7.28
CA HIS A 69 -10.09 -4.50 8.67
C HIS A 69 -11.47 -4.86 9.25
N ALA A 70 -12.54 -4.81 8.44
CA ALA A 70 -13.86 -5.32 8.82
C ALA A 70 -13.89 -6.84 9.01
N PHE A 71 -12.88 -7.58 8.54
CA PHE A 71 -12.81 -9.03 8.70
C PHE A 71 -12.56 -9.46 10.15
N GLY A 72 -12.07 -8.57 11.02
CA GLY A 72 -12.10 -8.84 12.46
C GLY A 72 -13.52 -9.10 12.99
N VAL A 73 -14.52 -8.41 12.45
CA VAL A 73 -15.94 -8.61 12.80
C VAL A 73 -16.43 -9.96 12.28
N PHE A 74 -16.12 -10.30 11.03
CA PHE A 74 -16.46 -11.61 10.45
C PHE A 74 -15.79 -12.75 11.23
N GLN A 75 -14.52 -12.60 11.59
CA GLN A 75 -13.77 -13.59 12.36
C GLN A 75 -14.38 -13.82 13.74
N ALA A 76 -14.80 -12.76 14.43
CA ALA A 76 -15.52 -12.89 15.71
C ALA A 76 -16.86 -13.62 15.54
N TYR A 77 -17.59 -13.38 14.45
CA TYR A 77 -18.83 -14.08 14.15
C TYR A 77 -18.60 -15.56 13.81
N TYR A 78 -17.54 -15.88 13.06
CA TYR A 78 -17.14 -17.26 12.75
C TYR A 78 -16.87 -18.07 14.01
N LEU A 79 -16.10 -17.50 14.94
CA LEU A 79 -15.74 -18.16 16.19
C LEU A 79 -16.93 -18.37 17.14
N LYS A 80 -17.90 -17.45 17.13
CA LYS A 80 -18.99 -17.44 18.13
C LYS A 80 -20.31 -18.03 17.66
N VAL A 81 -20.54 -18.08 16.35
CA VAL A 81 -21.86 -18.43 15.80
C VAL A 81 -21.77 -19.51 14.72
N LEU A 82 -20.84 -19.39 13.76
CA LEU A 82 -20.85 -20.23 12.56
C LEU A 82 -20.03 -21.52 12.70
N PHE A 83 -18.84 -21.45 13.32
CA PHE A 83 -17.87 -22.53 13.43
C PHE A 83 -17.39 -22.69 14.88
N VAL A 84 -18.35 -22.86 15.79
CA VAL A 84 -18.09 -22.93 17.24
C VAL A 84 -17.22 -24.14 17.60
N ASP A 85 -17.38 -25.25 16.88
CA ASP A 85 -16.68 -26.52 17.14
C ASP A 85 -15.33 -26.64 16.43
N GLU A 86 -14.97 -25.68 15.57
CA GLU A 86 -13.70 -25.72 14.83
C GLU A 86 -12.59 -24.95 15.56
N PRO A 87 -11.33 -25.43 15.50
CA PRO A 87 -10.21 -24.75 16.12
C PRO A 87 -10.00 -23.36 15.52
N ALA A 88 -9.78 -22.36 16.40
CA ALA A 88 -9.60 -20.96 16.02
C ALA A 88 -8.47 -20.75 14.99
N ASP A 89 -7.44 -21.60 15.02
CA ASP A 89 -6.33 -21.58 14.07
C ASP A 89 -6.79 -21.82 12.63
N LYS A 90 -7.74 -22.73 12.40
CA LYS A 90 -8.32 -22.97 11.06
C LYS A 90 -9.07 -21.74 10.55
N ILE A 91 -9.79 -21.04 11.43
CA ILE A 91 -10.57 -19.85 11.07
C ILE A 91 -9.63 -18.64 10.79
N ALA A 92 -8.53 -18.53 11.53
CA ALA A 92 -7.53 -17.47 11.34
C ALA A 92 -6.84 -17.51 9.97
N TRP A 93 -6.86 -18.66 9.26
CA TRP A 93 -6.36 -18.75 7.89
C TRP A 93 -7.11 -17.84 6.92
N ILE A 94 -8.39 -17.55 7.15
CA ILE A 94 -9.19 -16.70 6.26
C ILE A 94 -8.62 -15.28 6.21
N SER A 95 -8.41 -14.66 7.38
CA SER A 95 -7.86 -13.31 7.49
C SER A 95 -6.39 -13.27 7.09
N THR A 96 -5.61 -14.29 7.48
CA THR A 96 -4.20 -14.41 7.11
C THR A 96 -4.00 -14.47 5.59
N MET A 97 -4.78 -15.31 4.89
CA MET A 97 -4.72 -15.40 3.43
C MET A 97 -5.21 -14.13 2.76
N CYS A 98 -6.26 -13.48 3.28
CA CYS A 98 -6.71 -12.20 2.75
C CYS A 98 -5.60 -11.14 2.81
N THR A 99 -5.04 -10.89 4.00
CA THR A 99 -3.98 -9.88 4.17
C THR A 99 -2.75 -10.22 3.34
N THR A 100 -2.34 -11.49 3.31
CA THR A 100 -1.20 -11.94 2.52
C THR A 100 -1.45 -11.72 1.02
N CYS A 101 -2.58 -12.18 0.49
CA CYS A 101 -2.91 -12.01 -0.93
C CYS A 101 -3.10 -10.54 -1.32
N THR A 102 -3.67 -9.70 -0.45
CA THR A 102 -3.79 -8.24 -0.67
C THR A 102 -2.43 -7.57 -0.79
N LEU A 103 -1.44 -7.99 0.01
CA LEU A 103 -0.09 -7.44 -0.04
C LEU A 103 0.73 -8.03 -1.20
N CYS A 104 0.62 -9.34 -1.47
CA CYS A 104 1.43 -10.05 -2.46
C CYS A 104 0.95 -9.87 -3.90
N GLY A 105 -0.36 -9.80 -4.14
CA GLY A 105 -0.92 -9.86 -5.50
C GLY A 105 -0.63 -8.61 -6.36
N GLY A 106 -0.12 -7.53 -5.75
CA GLY A 106 0.22 -6.30 -6.46
C GLY A 106 1.25 -6.48 -7.58
N LEU A 107 2.06 -7.55 -7.57
CA LEU A 107 3.02 -7.88 -8.63
C LEU A 107 2.35 -8.24 -9.95
N LEU A 108 1.15 -8.81 -9.90
CA LEU A 108 0.36 -9.12 -11.10
C LEU A 108 -0.16 -7.85 -11.78
N ALA A 109 -0.27 -6.74 -11.03
CA ALA A 109 -0.87 -5.52 -11.54
C ALA A 109 -0.04 -4.86 -12.65
N SER A 110 1.29 -4.82 -12.56
CA SER A 110 2.13 -4.16 -13.57
C SER A 110 2.07 -4.80 -14.96
N PRO A 111 2.26 -6.14 -15.15
CA PRO A 111 2.17 -6.75 -16.47
C PRO A 111 0.76 -6.66 -17.05
N ILE A 112 -0.28 -6.83 -16.22
CA ILE A 112 -1.67 -6.65 -16.64
C ILE A 112 -1.90 -5.21 -17.13
N THR A 113 -1.45 -4.21 -16.35
CA THR A 113 -1.56 -2.78 -16.72
C THR A 113 -0.91 -2.46 -18.04
N ARG A 114 0.19 -3.13 -18.38
CA ARG A 114 0.85 -2.91 -19.66
C ARG A 114 0.03 -3.41 -20.85
N ILE A 115 -0.70 -4.52 -20.68
CA ILE A 115 -1.46 -5.16 -21.75
C ILE A 115 -2.81 -4.46 -21.95
N ILE A 116 -3.54 -4.23 -20.87
CA ILE A 116 -4.94 -3.73 -20.94
C ILE A 116 -5.09 -2.25 -20.54
N GLY A 117 -4.02 -1.61 -20.05
CA GLY A 117 -4.03 -0.23 -19.60
C GLY A 117 -4.45 -0.05 -18.13
N LEU A 118 -4.20 1.15 -17.58
CA LEU A 118 -4.43 1.49 -16.17
C LEU A 118 -5.91 1.39 -15.76
N ARG A 119 -6.81 1.94 -16.59
CA ARG A 119 -8.26 1.93 -16.37
C ARG A 119 -8.83 0.52 -16.32
N ASN A 120 -8.55 -0.29 -17.34
CA ASN A 120 -9.11 -1.63 -17.44
C ASN A 120 -8.53 -2.56 -16.37
N THR A 121 -7.30 -2.34 -15.93
CA THR A 121 -6.71 -3.09 -14.80
C THR A 121 -7.41 -2.78 -13.49
N SER A 122 -7.76 -1.53 -13.24
CA SER A 122 -8.58 -1.18 -12.07
C SER A 122 -9.94 -1.89 -12.11
N LEU A 123 -10.63 -1.87 -13.26
CA LEU A 123 -11.92 -2.52 -13.43
C LEU A 123 -11.83 -4.05 -13.29
N LEU A 124 -10.77 -4.66 -13.81
CA LEU A 124 -10.50 -6.09 -13.64
C LEU A 124 -10.35 -6.45 -12.15
N GLY A 125 -9.55 -5.68 -11.41
CA GLY A 125 -9.41 -5.84 -9.97
C GLY A 125 -10.75 -5.70 -9.23
N THR A 126 -11.59 -4.74 -9.65
CA THR A 126 -12.94 -4.55 -9.11
C THR A 126 -13.82 -5.77 -9.32
N VAL A 127 -13.83 -6.34 -10.53
CA VAL A 127 -14.63 -7.53 -10.84
C VAL A 127 -14.15 -8.73 -10.04
N ILE A 128 -12.84 -8.97 -9.98
CA ILE A 128 -12.27 -10.10 -9.22
C ILE A 128 -12.59 -9.98 -7.72
N ALA A 129 -12.39 -8.80 -7.13
CA ALA A 129 -12.67 -8.57 -5.72
C ALA A 129 -14.17 -8.71 -5.40
N THR A 130 -15.03 -8.13 -6.24
CA THR A 130 -16.48 -8.24 -6.10
C THR A 130 -16.93 -9.70 -6.19
N LEU A 131 -16.39 -10.46 -7.14
CA LEU A 131 -16.68 -11.89 -7.29
C LEU A 131 -16.27 -12.66 -6.03
N GLY A 132 -15.10 -12.37 -5.45
CA GLY A 132 -14.67 -12.96 -4.18
C GLY A 132 -15.67 -12.73 -3.05
N LEU A 133 -16.20 -11.51 -2.90
CA LEU A 133 -17.19 -11.18 -1.88
C LEU A 133 -18.56 -11.82 -2.15
N VAL A 134 -19.01 -11.87 -3.40
CA VAL A 134 -20.28 -12.53 -3.77
C VAL A 134 -20.19 -14.03 -3.50
N LEU A 135 -19.10 -14.69 -3.91
CA LEU A 135 -18.89 -16.11 -3.65
C LEU A 135 -18.75 -16.41 -2.15
N ALA A 136 -18.12 -15.51 -1.39
CA ALA A 136 -18.09 -15.61 0.07
C ALA A 136 -19.49 -15.63 0.69
N SER A 137 -20.48 -14.93 0.10
CA SER A 137 -21.87 -14.93 0.59
C SER A 137 -22.61 -16.27 0.48
N PHE A 138 -22.09 -17.21 -0.31
CA PHE A 138 -22.63 -18.57 -0.47
C PHE A 138 -21.77 -19.63 0.22
N SER A 139 -20.72 -19.22 0.93
CA SER A 139 -19.74 -20.13 1.52
C SER A 139 -20.25 -20.75 2.82
N THR A 140 -20.26 -22.08 2.87
CA THR A 140 -20.71 -22.88 4.03
C THR A 140 -19.57 -23.50 4.84
N GLN A 141 -18.36 -23.55 4.30
CA GLN A 141 -17.20 -24.21 4.90
C GLN A 141 -16.02 -23.24 5.00
N ILE A 142 -15.11 -23.48 5.94
CA ILE A 142 -13.94 -22.62 6.18
C ILE A 142 -13.09 -22.49 4.90
N TRP A 143 -12.82 -23.58 4.19
CA TRP A 143 -12.00 -23.53 2.98
C TRP A 143 -12.65 -22.74 1.84
N HIS A 144 -14.00 -22.73 1.75
CA HIS A 144 -14.72 -21.88 0.80
C HIS A 144 -14.42 -20.40 1.09
N LEU A 145 -14.42 -19.99 2.37
CA LEU A 145 -14.09 -18.63 2.77
C LEU A 145 -12.61 -18.30 2.56
N VAL A 146 -11.69 -19.23 2.85
CA VAL A 146 -10.26 -19.04 2.56
C VAL A 146 -10.04 -18.78 1.07
N LEU A 147 -10.71 -19.54 0.18
CA LEU A 147 -10.57 -19.37 -1.26
C LEU A 147 -11.21 -18.06 -1.75
N THR A 148 -12.45 -17.77 -1.33
CA THR A 148 -13.24 -16.66 -1.86
C THR A 148 -12.86 -15.31 -1.22
N GLN A 149 -12.93 -15.24 0.10
CA GLN A 149 -12.62 -14.04 0.89
C GLN A 149 -11.11 -13.84 1.08
N GLY A 150 -10.35 -14.92 1.23
CA GLY A 150 -8.89 -14.85 1.35
C GLY A 150 -8.24 -14.56 0.00
N ILE A 151 -8.23 -15.56 -0.88
CA ILE A 151 -7.43 -15.53 -2.11
C ILE A 151 -8.06 -14.64 -3.18
N ILE A 152 -9.31 -14.90 -3.60
CA ILE A 152 -9.93 -14.18 -4.72
C ILE A 152 -10.09 -12.70 -4.39
N PHE A 153 -10.72 -12.37 -3.26
CA PHE A 153 -10.85 -10.98 -2.83
C PHE A 153 -9.49 -10.33 -2.56
N GLY A 154 -8.56 -11.04 -1.90
CA GLY A 154 -7.23 -10.53 -1.62
C GLY A 154 -6.47 -10.14 -2.90
N LEU A 155 -6.45 -11.01 -3.91
CA LEU A 155 -5.80 -10.74 -5.20
C LEU A 155 -6.50 -9.59 -5.96
N GLY A 156 -7.84 -9.55 -6.01
CA GLY A 156 -8.56 -8.44 -6.65
C GLY A 156 -8.26 -7.10 -5.98
N SER A 157 -8.28 -7.07 -4.65
CA SER A 157 -7.94 -5.89 -3.84
C SER A 157 -6.49 -5.45 -4.07
N SER A 158 -5.54 -6.39 -4.16
CA SER A 158 -4.12 -6.08 -4.40
C SER A 158 -3.86 -5.34 -5.71
N ILE A 159 -4.59 -5.68 -6.78
CA ILE A 159 -4.48 -5.03 -8.07
C ILE A 159 -4.94 -3.57 -7.93
N ILE A 160 -6.10 -3.35 -7.30
CA ILE A 160 -6.63 -2.01 -7.04
C ILE A 160 -5.67 -1.16 -6.20
N VAL A 161 -5.07 -1.75 -5.16
CA VAL A 161 -4.07 -1.07 -4.32
C VAL A 161 -2.89 -0.59 -5.15
N ASN A 162 -2.32 -1.45 -6.00
CA ASN A 162 -1.17 -1.07 -6.82
C ASN A 162 -1.51 0.06 -7.80
N ILE A 163 -2.66 0.00 -8.47
CA ILE A 163 -3.13 1.05 -9.38
C ILE A 163 -3.33 2.37 -8.64
N SER A 164 -3.94 2.32 -7.45
CA SER A 164 -4.27 3.51 -6.65
C SER A 164 -3.04 4.18 -6.04
N LEU A 165 -1.92 3.46 -5.91
CA LEU A 165 -0.62 4.05 -5.52
C LEU A 165 0.17 4.55 -6.74
N SER A 166 0.02 3.91 -7.89
CA SER A 166 0.74 4.29 -9.12
C SER A 166 0.11 5.49 -9.81
N ALA A 167 -1.21 5.64 -9.80
CA ALA A 167 -1.89 6.73 -10.49
C ALA A 167 -1.53 8.13 -9.93
N PRO A 168 -1.53 8.38 -8.61
CA PRO A 168 -1.12 9.68 -8.06
C PRO A 168 0.34 10.03 -8.38
N ALA A 169 1.23 9.02 -8.48
CA ALA A 169 2.64 9.24 -8.85
C ALA A 169 2.81 9.85 -10.24
N LEU A 170 1.85 9.64 -11.15
CA LEU A 170 1.86 10.18 -12.51
C LEU A 170 1.31 11.61 -12.58
N TRP A 171 0.39 11.98 -11.67
CA TRP A 171 -0.37 13.24 -11.73
C TRP A 171 0.18 14.35 -10.85
N PHE A 172 0.79 14.00 -9.72
CA PHE A 172 1.32 14.96 -8.77
C PHE A 172 2.82 15.13 -8.94
N ASP A 173 3.31 16.36 -8.76
CA ASP A 173 4.74 16.66 -8.68
C ASP A 173 5.13 17.37 -7.38
N LYS A 174 4.73 18.63 -7.24
CA LYS A 174 4.99 19.49 -6.07
C LYS A 174 4.20 19.04 -4.83
N HIS A 175 3.04 18.43 -5.03
CA HIS A 175 2.14 17.99 -3.96
C HIS A 175 2.07 16.46 -3.81
N LYS A 176 3.06 15.71 -4.36
CA LYS A 176 3.13 14.23 -4.25
C LYS A 176 2.95 13.73 -2.83
N GLY A 177 3.66 14.33 -1.86
CA GLY A 177 3.59 13.89 -0.46
C GLY A 177 2.21 14.01 0.17
N LEU A 178 1.50 15.11 -0.11
CA LEU A 178 0.12 15.30 0.35
C LEU A 178 -0.82 14.27 -0.32
N ALA A 179 -0.68 14.06 -1.63
CA ALA A 179 -1.51 13.10 -2.36
C ALA A 179 -1.33 11.67 -1.82
N PHE A 180 -0.09 11.21 -1.62
CA PHE A 180 0.19 9.90 -1.01
C PHE A 180 -0.32 9.81 0.43
N GLY A 181 -0.18 10.88 1.22
CA GLY A 181 -0.70 10.96 2.58
C GLY A 181 -2.22 10.78 2.65
N ILE A 182 -2.96 11.51 1.79
CA ILE A 182 -4.41 11.39 1.68
C ILE A 182 -4.79 10.00 1.21
N VAL A 183 -4.25 9.52 0.09
CA VAL A 183 -4.60 8.20 -0.46
C VAL A 183 -4.34 7.08 0.55
N ALA A 184 -3.17 7.08 1.21
CA ALA A 184 -2.84 6.08 2.21
C ALA A 184 -3.71 6.17 3.48
N SER A 185 -4.21 7.36 3.86
CA SER A 185 -5.14 7.53 4.97
C SER A 185 -6.46 6.79 4.75
N GLY A 186 -6.82 6.52 3.48
CA GLY A 186 -8.02 5.77 3.10
C GLY A 186 -8.12 4.43 3.82
N SER A 187 -7.02 3.71 4.01
CA SER A 187 -7.04 2.38 4.66
C SER A 187 -7.54 2.44 6.11
N SER A 188 -7.10 3.41 6.91
CA SER A 188 -7.53 3.57 8.30
C SER A 188 -8.92 4.20 8.40
N THR A 189 -9.24 5.15 7.53
CA THR A 189 -10.60 5.72 7.43
C THR A 189 -11.61 4.67 6.96
N GLY A 190 -11.20 3.73 6.12
CA GLY A 190 -12.02 2.62 5.64
C GLY A 190 -12.42 1.68 6.74
N ALA A 191 -11.51 1.40 7.69
CA ALA A 191 -11.87 0.65 8.90
C ALA A 191 -12.95 1.39 9.71
N LEU A 192 -12.82 2.70 9.91
CA LEU A 192 -13.79 3.51 10.65
C LEU A 192 -15.19 3.51 10.03
N VAL A 193 -15.28 3.48 8.70
CA VAL A 193 -16.55 3.53 7.98
C VAL A 193 -17.15 2.13 7.79
N LEU A 194 -16.34 1.15 7.34
CA LEU A 194 -16.84 -0.17 6.96
C LEU A 194 -17.13 -1.07 8.16
N VAL A 195 -16.34 -0.98 9.25
CA VAL A 195 -16.55 -1.84 10.43
C VAL A 195 -17.95 -1.65 11.03
N PRO A 196 -18.44 -0.42 11.31
CA PRO A 196 -19.80 -0.23 11.82
C PRO A 196 -20.88 -0.66 10.83
N ILE A 197 -20.67 -0.40 9.53
CA ILE A 197 -21.61 -0.79 8.47
C ILE A 197 -21.77 -2.31 8.46
N VAL A 198 -20.67 -3.06 8.39
CA VAL A 198 -20.66 -4.53 8.38
C VAL A 198 -21.28 -5.07 9.67
N THR A 199 -20.90 -4.53 10.83
CA THR A 199 -21.46 -4.95 12.14
C THR A 199 -22.98 -4.79 12.18
N LYS A 200 -23.49 -3.64 11.72
CA LYS A 200 -24.93 -3.36 11.68
C LYS A 200 -25.67 -4.34 10.76
N PHE A 201 -25.13 -4.64 9.59
CA PHE A 201 -25.76 -5.57 8.64
C PHE A 201 -25.71 -7.03 9.10
N ILE A 202 -24.65 -7.45 9.79
CA ILE A 202 -24.59 -8.77 10.42
C ILE A 202 -25.69 -8.91 11.48
N ASN A 203 -25.90 -7.88 12.30
CA ASN A 203 -26.87 -7.93 13.40
C ASN A 203 -28.34 -7.87 12.95
N ILE A 204 -28.64 -7.14 11.87
CA ILE A 204 -30.03 -6.95 11.39
C ILE A 204 -30.45 -8.03 10.39
N LEU A 205 -29.54 -8.43 9.50
CA LEU A 205 -29.85 -9.33 8.39
C LEU A 205 -29.20 -10.70 8.60
N SER A 206 -27.94 -10.82 8.18
CA SER A 206 -27.11 -12.01 8.33
C SER A 206 -25.71 -11.73 7.80
N ILE A 207 -24.77 -12.64 8.08
CA ILE A 207 -23.42 -12.59 7.51
C ILE A 207 -23.41 -12.64 5.98
N ASN A 208 -24.31 -13.42 5.38
CA ASN A 208 -24.40 -13.54 3.92
C ASN A 208 -24.82 -12.22 3.26
N TRP A 209 -25.78 -11.51 3.86
CA TRP A 209 -26.17 -10.18 3.39
C TRP A 209 -25.09 -9.14 3.61
N ALA A 210 -24.32 -9.23 4.71
CA ALA A 210 -23.18 -8.34 4.92
C ALA A 210 -22.13 -8.49 3.80
N PHE A 211 -21.84 -9.71 3.34
CA PHE A 211 -20.96 -9.94 2.17
C PHE A 211 -21.51 -9.35 0.87
N ARG A 212 -22.81 -9.53 0.60
CA ARG A 212 -23.46 -8.99 -0.60
C ARG A 212 -23.45 -7.47 -0.63
N ILE A 213 -23.74 -6.84 0.50
CA ILE A 213 -23.70 -5.38 0.62
C ILE A 213 -22.28 -4.86 0.44
N LEU A 214 -21.29 -5.53 1.04
CA LEU A 214 -19.89 -5.17 0.83
C LEU A 214 -19.48 -5.32 -0.63
N ALA A 215 -19.94 -6.38 -1.32
CA ALA A 215 -19.70 -6.58 -2.75
C ALA A 215 -20.33 -5.46 -3.60
N ILE A 216 -21.57 -5.05 -3.29
CA ILE A 216 -22.27 -3.95 -3.99
C ILE A 216 -21.52 -2.63 -3.78
N LEU A 217 -21.14 -2.31 -2.54
CA LEU A 217 -20.35 -1.12 -2.23
C LEU A 217 -19.02 -1.15 -2.98
N PHE A 218 -18.33 -2.29 -2.97
CA PHE A 218 -17.06 -2.45 -3.68
C PHE A 218 -17.23 -2.22 -5.17
N LEU A 219 -18.20 -2.87 -5.81
CA LEU A 219 -18.47 -2.77 -7.25
C LEU A 219 -18.81 -1.34 -7.69
N ILE A 220 -19.73 -0.67 -6.98
CA ILE A 220 -20.20 0.67 -7.36
C ILE A 220 -19.06 1.68 -7.18
N PHE A 221 -18.50 1.77 -5.99
CA PHE A 221 -17.53 2.82 -5.67
C PHE A 221 -16.19 2.59 -6.37
N THR A 222 -15.63 1.38 -6.32
CA THR A 222 -14.37 1.10 -7.02
C THR A 222 -14.55 1.02 -8.54
N GLY A 223 -15.73 0.63 -9.03
CA GLY A 223 -16.05 0.65 -10.45
C GLY A 223 -16.08 2.08 -11.00
N ILE A 224 -16.80 2.99 -10.34
CA ILE A 224 -16.80 4.42 -10.70
C ILE A 224 -15.38 4.98 -10.64
N CYS A 225 -14.62 4.69 -9.57
CA CYS A 225 -13.23 5.14 -9.45
C CYS A 225 -12.33 4.56 -10.56
N GLY A 226 -12.53 3.30 -10.94
CA GLY A 226 -11.83 2.66 -12.05
C GLY A 226 -12.07 3.37 -13.37
N PHE A 227 -13.30 3.85 -13.64
CA PHE A 227 -13.62 4.65 -14.82
C PHE A 227 -12.96 6.05 -14.81
N LEU A 228 -12.75 6.63 -13.63
CA LEU A 228 -12.09 7.92 -13.45
C LEU A 228 -10.55 7.83 -13.57
N ILE A 229 -9.96 6.67 -13.25
CA ILE A 229 -8.51 6.49 -13.31
C ILE A 229 -8.01 6.52 -14.75
N LYS A 230 -7.13 7.49 -15.04
CA LYS A 230 -6.47 7.67 -16.34
C LYS A 230 -4.99 8.02 -16.14
N PRO A 231 -4.08 7.53 -16.99
CA PRO A 231 -2.68 7.95 -16.95
C PRO A 231 -2.54 9.39 -17.46
N ARG A 232 -1.65 10.19 -16.84
CA ARG A 232 -1.34 11.55 -17.30
C ARG A 232 -0.45 11.54 -18.54
N ILE A 233 0.62 10.75 -18.48
CA ILE A 233 1.60 10.55 -19.54
C ILE A 233 1.43 9.15 -20.15
N LYS A 234 2.01 8.89 -21.32
CA LYS A 234 2.12 7.52 -21.85
C LYS A 234 2.80 6.64 -20.80
N PHE A 235 2.01 5.77 -20.16
CA PHE A 235 2.47 4.94 -19.05
C PHE A 235 2.61 3.49 -19.52
N ALA A 236 3.85 3.03 -19.64
CA ALA A 236 4.18 1.67 -20.02
C ALA A 236 4.90 0.96 -18.87
N PRO A 237 4.17 0.32 -17.93
CA PRO A 237 4.81 -0.39 -16.82
C PRO A 237 5.61 -1.61 -17.30
N SER A 238 6.40 -2.20 -16.40
CA SER A 238 7.21 -3.38 -16.71
C SER A 238 6.36 -4.55 -17.23
N LYS A 239 6.91 -5.28 -18.22
CA LYS A 239 6.35 -6.55 -18.75
C LYS A 239 6.47 -7.69 -17.76
N LYS A 240 7.42 -7.61 -16.82
CA LYS A 240 7.76 -8.71 -15.93
C LYS A 240 6.80 -8.71 -14.74
N ILE A 241 6.36 -9.90 -14.32
CA ILE A 241 5.61 -10.07 -13.07
C ILE A 241 6.51 -9.69 -11.90
N ILE A 242 7.75 -10.21 -11.90
CA ILE A 242 8.78 -9.86 -10.91
C ILE A 242 10.02 -9.43 -11.66
N ASP A 243 10.44 -8.18 -11.45
CA ASP A 243 11.76 -7.73 -11.87
C ASP A 243 12.77 -7.88 -10.74
N PHE A 244 13.41 -9.05 -10.69
CA PHE A 244 14.48 -9.37 -9.75
C PHE A 244 15.72 -8.47 -9.90
N SER A 245 15.81 -7.64 -10.94
CA SER A 245 16.89 -6.63 -11.04
C SER A 245 16.87 -5.65 -9.86
N SER A 246 15.69 -5.36 -9.30
CA SER A 246 15.55 -4.51 -8.12
C SER A 246 16.16 -5.13 -6.86
N LEU A 247 16.35 -6.45 -6.79
CA LEU A 247 17.07 -7.09 -5.69
C LEU A 247 18.59 -6.84 -5.73
N LYS A 248 19.10 -6.28 -6.83
CA LYS A 248 20.50 -5.85 -6.94
C LYS A 248 20.68 -4.36 -6.63
N ASP A 249 19.58 -3.61 -6.50
CA ASP A 249 19.61 -2.19 -6.20
C ASP A 249 19.67 -1.95 -4.68
N PRO A 250 20.75 -1.35 -4.15
CA PRO A 250 20.89 -1.09 -2.73
C PRO A 250 19.75 -0.25 -2.14
N ALA A 251 19.23 0.73 -2.87
CA ALA A 251 18.15 1.59 -2.37
C ALA A 251 16.84 0.81 -2.26
N ALA A 252 16.55 -0.06 -3.24
CA ALA A 252 15.36 -0.92 -3.21
C ALA A 252 15.44 -1.91 -2.05
N LEU A 253 16.58 -2.57 -1.87
CA LEU A 253 16.80 -3.50 -0.75
C LEU A 253 16.60 -2.82 0.61
N MET A 254 17.08 -1.59 0.78
CA MET A 254 16.86 -0.83 2.00
C MET A 254 15.36 -0.56 2.21
N ILE A 255 14.64 -0.09 1.19
CA ILE A 255 13.17 0.15 1.25
C ILE A 255 12.43 -1.15 1.64
N TYR A 256 12.81 -2.28 1.06
CA TYR A 256 12.22 -3.59 1.36
C TYR A 256 12.47 -4.01 2.81
N ALA A 257 13.70 -3.82 3.31
CA ALA A 257 14.05 -4.10 4.69
C ALA A 257 13.26 -3.22 5.68
N VAL A 258 13.06 -1.93 5.38
CA VAL A 258 12.21 -1.05 6.21
C VAL A 258 10.78 -1.59 6.27
N GLY A 259 10.19 -1.92 5.11
CA GLY A 259 8.81 -2.41 5.04
C GLY A 259 8.62 -3.73 5.80
N ALA A 260 9.60 -4.65 5.69
CA ALA A 260 9.60 -5.91 6.43
C ALA A 260 9.60 -5.68 7.95
N LEU A 261 10.55 -4.89 8.46
CA LEU A 261 10.70 -4.63 9.89
C LEU A 261 9.52 -3.85 10.47
N LEU A 262 8.98 -2.89 9.71
CA LEU A 262 7.74 -2.20 10.04
C LEU A 262 6.58 -3.17 10.27
N GLN A 263 6.39 -4.14 9.35
CA GLN A 263 5.24 -5.04 9.46
C GLN A 263 5.28 -5.86 10.74
N ILE A 264 6.46 -6.30 11.18
CA ILE A 264 6.59 -7.02 12.47
C ILE A 264 6.09 -6.14 13.62
N GLY A 265 6.50 -4.87 13.66
CA GLY A 265 6.09 -3.91 14.68
C GLY A 265 4.59 -3.61 14.66
N VAL A 266 4.03 -3.25 13.49
CA VAL A 266 2.60 -2.91 13.35
C VAL A 266 1.71 -4.08 13.73
N ASN A 267 2.00 -5.29 13.22
CA ASN A 267 1.15 -6.46 13.49
C ASN A 267 1.15 -6.83 14.97
N THR A 268 2.29 -6.69 15.67
CA THR A 268 2.36 -6.91 17.12
C THR A 268 1.36 -6.03 17.87
N VAL A 269 1.33 -4.73 17.56
CA VAL A 269 0.43 -3.76 18.22
C VAL A 269 -1.02 -4.07 17.87
N VAL A 270 -1.34 -4.29 16.59
CA VAL A 270 -2.72 -4.52 16.15
C VAL A 270 -3.31 -5.81 16.73
N LEU A 271 -2.52 -6.87 16.85
CA LEU A 271 -3.00 -8.19 17.29
C LEU A 271 -3.15 -8.30 18.81
N TYR A 272 -2.15 -7.82 19.57
CA TYR A 272 -2.07 -8.11 21.00
C TYR A 272 -2.53 -6.97 21.90
N PHE A 273 -2.52 -5.73 21.41
CA PHE A 273 -2.88 -4.58 22.25
C PHE A 273 -4.35 -4.61 22.72
N PRO A 274 -5.35 -4.97 21.88
CA PRO A 274 -6.73 -5.08 22.33
C PRO A 274 -6.91 -6.11 23.46
N SER A 275 -6.23 -7.26 23.37
CA SER A 275 -6.27 -8.29 24.42
C SER A 275 -5.61 -7.82 25.71
N ASN A 276 -4.48 -7.12 25.61
CA ASN A 276 -3.81 -6.53 26.77
C ASN A 276 -4.71 -5.54 27.55
N LEU A 277 -5.51 -4.73 26.84
CA LEU A 277 -6.48 -3.84 27.48
C LEU A 277 -7.56 -4.59 28.26
N ILE A 278 -8.01 -5.74 27.74
CA ILE A 278 -9.00 -6.58 28.41
C ILE A 278 -8.39 -7.20 29.68
N ASP A 279 -7.15 -7.68 29.61
CA ASP A 279 -6.44 -8.27 30.76
C ASP A 279 -6.16 -7.24 31.87
N VAL A 280 -6.04 -5.95 31.51
CA VAL A 280 -5.93 -4.83 32.48
C VAL A 280 -7.31 -4.40 33.02
N GLY A 281 -8.37 -5.16 32.73
CA GLY A 281 -9.71 -5.00 33.29
C GLY A 281 -10.60 -4.01 32.54
N LYS A 282 -10.32 -3.71 31.26
CA LYS A 282 -11.22 -2.90 30.42
C LYS A 282 -12.21 -3.74 29.65
N SER A 283 -13.39 -3.16 29.43
CA SER A 283 -14.44 -3.81 28.66
C SER A 283 -14.00 -4.02 27.20
N PRO A 284 -14.48 -5.08 26.52
CA PRO A 284 -14.27 -5.26 25.09
C PRO A 284 -14.74 -4.05 24.26
N SER A 285 -15.80 -3.36 24.69
CA SER A 285 -16.27 -2.13 24.05
C SER A 285 -15.25 -0.99 24.12
N THR A 286 -14.55 -0.86 25.24
CA THR A 286 -13.48 0.14 25.41
C THR A 286 -12.30 -0.18 24.49
N ALA A 287 -11.89 -1.45 24.41
CA ALA A 287 -10.83 -1.87 23.50
C ALA A 287 -11.18 -1.57 22.04
N SER A 288 -12.40 -1.89 21.60
CA SER A 288 -12.91 -1.55 20.27
C SER A 288 -12.92 -0.05 19.98
N ASN A 289 -13.36 0.77 20.94
CA ASN A 289 -13.33 2.23 20.81
C ASN A 289 -11.92 2.78 20.64
N LEU A 290 -10.94 2.20 21.32
CA LEU A 290 -9.55 2.59 21.18
C LEU A 290 -8.96 2.21 19.83
N ILE A 291 -9.34 1.06 19.24
CA ILE A 291 -8.94 0.70 17.87
C ILE A 291 -9.43 1.76 16.87
N MET A 292 -10.64 2.28 17.07
CA MET A 292 -11.15 3.40 16.25
C MET A 292 -10.32 4.66 16.48
N ALA A 293 -9.98 5.00 17.72
CA ALA A 293 -9.10 6.14 17.99
C ALA A 293 -7.74 5.97 17.29
N TYR A 294 -7.08 4.82 17.44
CA TYR A 294 -5.84 4.49 16.74
C TYR A 294 -5.95 4.70 15.22
N SER A 295 -7.06 4.25 14.62
CA SER A 295 -7.31 4.41 13.19
C SER A 295 -7.46 5.89 12.79
N ALA A 296 -8.14 6.70 13.60
CA ALA A 296 -8.27 8.14 13.36
C ALA A 296 -6.92 8.87 13.44
N PHE A 297 -6.13 8.58 14.48
CA PHE A 297 -4.78 9.14 14.63
C PHE A 297 -3.84 8.67 13.51
N SER A 298 -3.96 7.43 13.06
CA SER A 298 -3.26 6.90 11.88
C SER A 298 -3.61 7.67 10.59
N SER A 299 -4.88 7.95 10.35
CA SER A 299 -5.30 8.75 9.19
C SER A 299 -4.71 10.16 9.24
N ILE A 300 -4.81 10.84 10.38
CA ILE A 300 -4.25 12.20 10.57
C ILE A 300 -2.73 12.18 10.37
N SER A 301 -2.06 11.19 10.94
CA SER A 301 -0.60 11.05 10.83
C SER A 301 -0.13 10.89 9.39
N ARG A 302 -0.78 10.05 8.58
CA ARG A 302 -0.40 9.84 7.17
C ARG A 302 -0.54 11.13 6.35
N ILE A 303 -1.62 11.89 6.57
CA ILE A 303 -1.84 13.17 5.89
C ILE A 303 -0.79 14.20 6.33
N THR A 304 -0.60 14.36 7.62
CA THR A 304 0.34 15.35 8.19
C THR A 304 1.79 15.03 7.84
N CYS A 305 2.23 13.77 7.98
CA CYS A 305 3.56 13.32 7.55
C CYS A 305 3.75 13.47 6.04
N GLY A 306 2.71 13.17 5.24
CA GLY A 306 2.71 13.39 3.80
C GLY A 306 2.92 14.86 3.43
N GLN A 307 2.23 15.78 4.11
CA GLN A 307 2.43 17.23 3.94
C GLN A 307 3.82 17.70 4.37
N LEU A 308 4.26 17.27 5.56
CA LEU A 308 5.54 17.64 6.15
C LEU A 308 6.73 17.10 5.34
N SER A 309 6.54 16.02 4.59
CA SER A 309 7.59 15.40 3.77
C SER A 309 8.20 16.35 2.75
N LYS A 310 7.46 17.38 2.33
CA LYS A 310 7.95 18.42 1.43
C LYS A 310 9.05 19.28 2.06
N LYS A 311 8.96 19.55 3.37
CA LYS A 311 9.92 20.41 4.09
C LYS A 311 10.98 19.59 4.81
N LEU A 312 10.59 18.50 5.46
CA LEU A 312 11.47 17.72 6.31
C LEU A 312 12.11 16.53 5.59
N GLY A 313 11.60 16.15 4.41
CA GLY A 313 12.02 14.97 3.67
C GLY A 313 11.36 13.67 4.18
N ALA A 314 10.85 12.85 3.27
CA ALA A 314 10.12 11.61 3.60
C ALA A 314 10.96 10.60 4.41
N VAL A 315 12.24 10.47 4.11
CA VAL A 315 13.14 9.54 4.83
C VAL A 315 13.38 10.01 6.27
N ASN A 316 13.55 11.32 6.50
CA ASN A 316 13.81 11.87 7.84
C ASN A 316 12.60 11.70 8.76
N ILE A 317 11.40 11.97 8.25
CA ILE A 317 10.15 11.76 9.01
C ILE A 317 10.02 10.29 9.38
N THR A 318 10.24 9.38 8.43
CA THR A 318 10.16 7.93 8.70
C THR A 318 11.15 7.50 9.78
N ILE A 319 12.40 7.97 9.74
CA ILE A 319 13.42 7.70 10.78
C ILE A 319 12.91 8.10 12.15
N PHE A 320 12.43 9.35 12.28
CA PHE A 320 11.93 9.88 13.53
C PHE A 320 10.74 9.07 14.06
N CYS A 321 9.76 8.81 13.19
CA CYS A 321 8.54 8.07 13.55
C CYS A 321 8.85 6.63 13.97
N HIS A 322 9.70 5.90 13.24
CA HIS A 322 10.06 4.52 13.59
C HIS A 322 10.89 4.43 14.86
N PHE A 323 11.84 5.35 15.06
CA PHE A 323 12.59 5.43 16.30
C PHE A 323 11.65 5.66 17.49
N LEU A 324 10.75 6.65 17.38
CA LEU A 324 9.82 6.97 18.44
C LEU A 324 8.81 5.84 18.69
N ALA A 325 8.30 5.18 17.64
CA ALA A 325 7.43 4.01 17.77
C ALA A 325 8.11 2.87 18.56
N GLY A 326 9.37 2.56 18.24
CA GLY A 326 10.15 1.55 18.96
C GLY A 326 10.38 1.93 20.43
N VAL A 327 10.78 3.18 20.69
CA VAL A 327 10.95 3.69 22.07
C VAL A 327 9.64 3.59 22.84
N LEU A 328 8.52 4.07 22.29
CA LEU A 328 7.21 4.05 22.95
C LEU A 328 6.76 2.61 23.28
N MET A 329 7.02 1.64 22.41
CA MET A 329 6.73 0.23 22.70
C MET A 329 7.54 -0.28 23.90
N LEU A 330 8.83 0.03 23.95
CA LEU A 330 9.73 -0.44 25.01
C LEU A 330 9.60 0.34 26.32
N THR A 331 9.18 1.60 26.29
CA THR A 331 9.08 2.44 27.48
C THR A 331 7.69 2.50 28.05
N LEU A 332 6.63 2.63 27.24
CA LEU A 332 5.27 2.75 27.74
C LEU A 332 4.56 1.39 27.77
N TRP A 333 4.57 0.63 26.68
CA TRP A 333 3.82 -0.63 26.65
C TRP A 333 4.50 -1.73 27.48
N LEU A 334 5.82 -1.90 27.37
CA LEU A 334 6.55 -2.94 28.09
C LEU A 334 6.53 -2.74 29.62
N THR A 335 6.59 -1.49 30.09
CA THR A 335 6.75 -1.20 31.53
C THR A 335 5.44 -0.96 32.27
N SER A 336 4.35 -0.67 31.54
CA SER A 336 3.10 -0.21 32.16
C SER A 336 1.99 -1.25 32.11
N HIS A 337 1.40 -1.49 33.27
CA HIS A 337 0.19 -2.32 33.44
C HIS A 337 -1.04 -1.49 33.81
N LYS A 338 -0.93 -0.16 33.75
CA LYS A 338 -2.01 0.78 34.07
C LYS A 338 -2.66 1.29 32.79
N PHE A 339 -3.96 1.51 32.84
CA PHE A 339 -4.74 1.95 31.68
C PHE A 339 -4.27 3.28 31.07
N ILE A 340 -3.96 4.29 31.89
CA ILE A 340 -3.63 5.65 31.38
C ILE A 340 -2.33 5.66 30.56
N PRO A 341 -1.20 5.08 31.02
CA PRO A 341 -0.01 4.95 30.17
C PRO A 341 -0.24 4.16 28.88
N LEU A 342 -1.02 3.07 28.95
CA LEU A 342 -1.38 2.26 27.78
C LEU A 342 -2.24 3.04 26.79
N LEU A 343 -3.19 3.84 27.28
CA LEU A 343 -3.99 4.74 26.46
C LEU A 343 -3.12 5.74 25.71
N ILE A 344 -2.22 6.43 26.42
CA ILE A 344 -1.29 7.39 25.82
C ILE A 344 -0.41 6.70 24.78
N PHE A 345 0.15 5.54 25.11
CA PHE A 345 0.91 4.72 24.17
C PHE A 345 0.11 4.43 22.90
N TYR A 346 -1.14 4.00 23.02
CA TYR A 346 -1.93 3.58 21.87
C TYR A 346 -2.33 4.74 20.94
N LEU A 347 -2.54 5.93 21.50
CA LEU A 347 -2.77 7.12 20.69
C LEU A 347 -1.48 7.55 19.96
N LEU A 348 -0.34 7.55 20.65
CA LEU A 348 0.94 7.92 20.07
C LEU A 348 1.42 6.92 19.03
N ILE A 349 1.22 5.62 19.25
CA ILE A 349 1.59 4.58 18.28
C ILE A 349 0.72 4.71 17.02
N GLY A 350 -0.55 5.10 17.16
CA GLY A 350 -1.40 5.47 16.01
C GLY A 350 -0.80 6.58 15.15
N ILE A 351 -0.05 7.51 15.75
CA ILE A 351 0.63 8.58 15.02
C ILE A 351 1.95 8.07 14.42
N PHE A 352 2.83 7.45 15.20
CA PHE A 352 4.22 7.23 14.79
C PHE A 352 4.49 5.89 14.10
N ALA A 353 3.61 4.89 14.26
CA ALA A 353 3.85 3.53 13.77
C ALA A 353 3.64 3.36 12.26
N VAL A 354 2.72 4.10 11.67
CA VAL A 354 2.16 3.87 10.32
C VAL A 354 2.57 4.84 9.18
N PRO A 355 3.32 5.96 9.38
CA PRO A 355 3.63 6.89 8.30
C PRO A 355 4.28 6.28 7.06
N PHE A 356 5.06 5.19 7.22
CA PHE A 356 5.71 4.52 6.09
C PHE A 356 4.73 3.95 5.05
N PHE A 357 3.49 3.62 5.40
CA PHE A 357 2.51 3.21 4.38
C PHE A 357 2.20 4.33 3.38
N ALA A 358 2.34 5.60 3.78
CA ALA A 358 2.25 6.75 2.89
C ALA A 358 3.62 7.14 2.30
N LEU A 359 4.64 7.18 3.16
CA LEU A 359 5.96 7.69 2.81
C LEU A 359 6.81 6.69 2.03
N GLY A 360 6.61 5.38 2.18
CA GLY A 360 7.33 4.34 1.43
C GLY A 360 7.10 4.44 -0.08
N PRO A 361 5.83 4.42 -0.56
CA PRO A 361 5.52 4.66 -1.96
C PRO A 361 6.01 6.02 -2.47
N LEU A 362 5.98 7.06 -1.63
CA LEU A 362 6.54 8.38 -1.96
C LEU A 362 8.07 8.33 -2.12
N ILE A 363 8.79 7.64 -1.22
CA ILE A 363 10.24 7.44 -1.32
C ILE A 363 10.56 6.70 -2.61
N ALA A 364 9.83 5.63 -2.94
CA ALA A 364 9.99 4.92 -4.20
C ALA A 364 9.72 5.84 -5.41
N ALA A 365 8.65 6.63 -5.38
CA ALA A 365 8.33 7.60 -6.44
C ALA A 365 9.37 8.71 -6.62
N ASN A 366 10.11 9.06 -5.56
CA ASN A 366 11.19 10.05 -5.62
C ASN A 366 12.53 9.44 -6.07
N CYS A 367 12.75 8.14 -5.86
CA CYS A 367 14.00 7.46 -6.19
C CYS A 367 14.01 6.84 -7.60
N TYR A 368 12.84 6.52 -8.14
CA TYR A 368 12.71 5.74 -9.37
C TYR A 368 11.81 6.42 -10.41
N PRO A 369 12.07 6.20 -11.72
CA PRO A 369 11.13 6.56 -12.77
C PRO A 369 9.78 5.90 -12.57
N ALA A 370 8.69 6.57 -12.94
CA ALA A 370 7.31 6.14 -12.70
C ALA A 370 7.01 4.70 -13.16
N GLU A 371 7.65 4.24 -14.23
CA GLU A 371 7.53 2.89 -14.79
C GLU A 371 8.02 1.78 -13.83
N LYS A 372 9.02 2.09 -13.01
CA LYS A 372 9.61 1.17 -12.02
C LYS A 372 8.93 1.25 -10.65
N VAL A 373 8.28 2.37 -10.32
CA VAL A 373 7.64 2.59 -9.02
C VAL A 373 6.63 1.49 -8.68
N SER A 374 5.80 1.08 -9.64
CA SER A 374 4.81 0.00 -9.46
C SER A 374 5.47 -1.35 -9.11
N GLN A 375 6.64 -1.65 -9.69
CA GLN A 375 7.40 -2.86 -9.42
C GLN A 375 8.09 -2.82 -8.06
N ILE A 376 8.73 -1.71 -7.72
CA ILE A 376 9.36 -1.50 -6.40
C ILE A 376 8.32 -1.62 -5.30
N ASN A 377 7.18 -0.92 -5.43
CA ASN A 377 6.10 -1.02 -4.46
C ASN A 377 5.51 -2.44 -4.41
N GLY A 378 5.28 -3.07 -5.57
CA GLY A 378 4.77 -4.44 -5.63
C GLY A 378 5.67 -5.44 -4.91
N LEU A 379 7.00 -5.35 -5.08
CA LEU A 379 7.95 -6.23 -4.41
C LEU A 379 8.09 -5.90 -2.92
N ALA A 380 8.04 -4.62 -2.54
CA ALA A 380 8.00 -4.21 -1.14
C ALA A 380 6.77 -4.80 -0.43
N TYR A 381 5.59 -4.72 -1.05
CA TYR A 381 4.36 -5.29 -0.50
C TYR A 381 4.37 -6.83 -0.51
N LEU A 382 4.98 -7.49 -1.50
CA LEU A 382 5.20 -8.94 -1.48
C LEU A 382 6.02 -9.34 -0.24
N ILE A 383 7.15 -8.68 -0.01
CA ILE A 383 8.00 -8.96 1.16
C ILE A 383 7.23 -8.69 2.45
N MET A 384 6.50 -7.58 2.53
CA MET A 384 5.63 -7.27 3.66
C MET A 384 4.59 -8.37 3.90
N GLY A 385 3.95 -8.91 2.85
CA GLY A 385 2.97 -9.99 2.95
C GLY A 385 3.59 -11.30 3.46
N ILE A 386 4.75 -11.69 2.93
CA ILE A 386 5.51 -12.86 3.42
C ILE A 386 5.88 -12.69 4.89
N ILE A 387 6.30 -11.50 5.30
CA ILE A 387 6.63 -11.21 6.69
C ILE A 387 5.40 -11.31 7.58
N VAL A 388 4.23 -10.79 7.17
CA VAL A 388 2.98 -10.97 7.93
C VAL A 388 2.68 -12.46 8.12
N PHE A 389 2.79 -13.24 7.05
CA PHE A 389 2.52 -14.68 7.07
C PHE A 389 3.41 -15.43 8.08
N ILE A 390 4.68 -15.06 8.20
CA ILE A 390 5.64 -15.65 9.16
C ILE A 390 5.45 -15.06 10.57
N CYS A 391 5.19 -13.76 10.66
CA CYS A 391 5.15 -13.01 11.91
C CYS A 391 3.97 -13.42 12.78
N ILE A 392 2.78 -13.65 12.21
CA ILE A 392 1.58 -14.00 12.98
C ILE A 392 1.79 -15.30 13.79
N PRO A 393 2.18 -16.44 13.18
CA PRO A 393 2.46 -17.66 13.96
C PRO A 393 3.64 -17.51 14.91
N THR A 394 4.69 -16.79 14.51
CA THR A 394 5.90 -16.63 15.32
C THR A 394 5.64 -15.82 16.59
N THR A 395 4.90 -14.71 16.47
CA THR A 395 4.49 -13.91 17.63
C THR A 395 3.48 -14.65 18.52
N GLY A 396 2.61 -15.47 17.92
CA GLY A 396 1.74 -16.42 18.65
C GLY A 396 2.54 -17.41 19.50
N ALA A 397 3.51 -18.07 18.90
CA ALA A 397 4.39 -19.02 19.59
C ALA A 397 5.23 -18.34 20.68
N ALA A 398 5.69 -17.11 20.45
CA ALA A 398 6.40 -16.32 21.47
C ALA A 398 5.49 -15.98 22.65
N PHE A 399 4.24 -15.56 22.40
CA PHE A 399 3.26 -15.30 23.45
C PHE A 399 2.93 -16.55 24.27
N GLU A 400 2.82 -17.71 23.61
CA GLU A 400 2.53 -18.97 24.30
C GLU A 400 3.72 -19.53 25.08
N LYS A 401 4.87 -19.70 24.44
CA LYS A 401 6.03 -20.40 25.03
C LYS A 401 6.82 -19.54 25.99
N LEU A 402 6.99 -18.25 25.67
CA LEU A 402 7.79 -17.32 26.48
C LEU A 402 6.91 -16.47 27.38
N GLY A 403 5.72 -16.11 26.90
CA GLY A 403 4.77 -15.27 27.62
C GLY A 403 3.81 -16.05 28.52
N HIS A 404 3.79 -17.38 28.43
CA HIS A 404 2.83 -18.25 29.13
C HIS A 404 1.37 -17.78 28.99
N ARG A 405 1.04 -17.18 27.82
CA ARG A 405 -0.28 -16.59 27.50
C ARG A 405 -0.78 -15.52 28.48
N THR A 406 0.09 -14.96 29.31
CA THR A 406 -0.25 -13.96 30.34
C THR A 406 0.65 -12.73 30.25
N SER A 407 1.91 -12.93 29.85
CA SER A 407 2.88 -11.85 29.65
C SER A 407 3.01 -11.49 28.18
N TYR A 408 2.71 -10.23 27.87
CA TYR A 408 2.91 -9.64 26.54
C TYR A 408 4.36 -9.22 26.28
N SER A 409 5.25 -9.30 27.28
CA SER A 409 6.63 -8.80 27.17
C SER A 409 7.41 -9.34 25.97
N PRO A 410 7.38 -10.65 25.65
CA PRO A 410 8.12 -11.20 24.50
C PRO A 410 7.64 -10.64 23.17
N VAL A 411 6.31 -10.48 22.98
CA VAL A 411 5.77 -9.92 21.75
C VAL A 411 6.07 -8.42 21.63
N ILE A 412 6.00 -7.68 22.74
CA ILE A 412 6.34 -6.25 22.79
C ILE A 412 7.81 -6.04 22.41
N LEU A 413 8.72 -6.86 22.93
CA LEU A 413 10.14 -6.82 22.60
C LEU A 413 10.38 -7.06 21.11
N ILE A 414 9.76 -8.09 20.53
CA ILE A 414 9.86 -8.39 19.09
C ILE A 414 9.44 -7.18 18.25
N GLY A 415 8.27 -6.60 18.53
CA GLY A 415 7.76 -5.45 17.78
C GLY A 415 8.58 -4.17 17.99
N GLY A 416 8.96 -3.85 19.23
CA GLY A 416 9.72 -2.65 19.56
C GLY A 416 11.14 -2.67 18.99
N ILE A 417 11.82 -3.82 19.09
CA ILE A 417 13.15 -4.02 18.49
C ILE A 417 13.05 -3.95 16.97
N ALA A 418 12.03 -4.53 16.34
CA ALA A 418 11.85 -4.44 14.89
C ALA A 418 11.74 -2.98 14.41
N TYR A 419 10.99 -2.14 15.12
CA TYR A 419 10.93 -0.70 14.83
C TYR A 419 12.30 -0.02 14.96
N LEU A 420 13.04 -0.27 16.04
CA LEU A 420 14.38 0.31 16.22
C LEU A 420 15.37 -0.18 15.16
N LEU A 421 15.35 -1.46 14.81
CA LEU A 421 16.17 -2.03 13.76
C LEU A 421 15.85 -1.43 12.38
N SER A 422 14.60 -1.05 12.12
CA SER A 422 14.20 -0.43 10.86
C SER A 422 14.84 0.94 10.62
N VAL A 423 15.34 1.60 11.67
CA VAL A 423 16.07 2.87 11.57
C VAL A 423 17.42 2.69 10.84
N VAL A 424 18.07 1.53 10.99
CA VAL A 424 19.37 1.24 10.37
C VAL A 424 19.31 1.32 8.83
N PRO A 425 18.45 0.56 8.12
CA PRO A 425 18.31 0.67 6.67
C PRO A 425 17.81 2.04 6.23
N LEU A 426 17.01 2.76 7.03
CA LEU A 426 16.58 4.12 6.70
C LEU A 426 17.73 5.14 6.73
N VAL A 427 18.61 5.06 7.74
CA VAL A 427 19.80 5.92 7.83
C VAL A 427 20.79 5.57 6.72
N ALA A 428 20.95 4.28 6.41
CA ALA A 428 21.75 3.85 5.27
C ALA A 428 21.20 4.39 3.94
N LEU A 429 19.88 4.31 3.74
CA LEU A 429 19.19 4.84 2.55
C LEU A 429 19.40 6.35 2.43
N LYS A 430 19.25 7.10 3.53
CA LYS A 430 19.51 8.54 3.55
C LYS A 430 20.95 8.87 3.11
N LYS A 431 21.94 8.13 3.63
CA LYS A 431 23.35 8.32 3.26
C LYS A 431 23.60 7.99 1.79
N TYR A 432 23.05 6.88 1.32
CA TYR A 432 23.15 6.44 -0.07
C TYR A 432 22.57 7.47 -1.05
N LEU A 433 21.33 7.94 -0.79
CA LEU A 433 20.67 8.94 -1.62
C LEU A 433 21.41 10.28 -1.65
N LYS A 434 22.07 10.67 -0.56
CA LYS A 434 22.90 11.90 -0.51
C LYS A 434 24.20 11.75 -1.31
N LYS A 435 24.76 10.54 -1.39
CA LYS A 435 26.03 10.26 -2.08
C LYS A 435 25.86 10.09 -3.58
N ASP A 436 24.86 9.31 -4.01
CA ASP A 436 24.79 8.78 -5.37
C ASP A 436 23.67 9.40 -6.24
N ASN A 437 22.89 10.38 -5.72
CA ASN A 437 21.74 10.93 -6.43
C ASN A 437 21.77 12.48 -6.53
N PRO A 438 22.30 13.06 -7.64
CA PRO A 438 22.39 14.52 -7.83
C PRO A 438 21.03 15.25 -7.81
N ASN A 439 19.95 14.55 -8.15
CA ASN A 439 18.59 15.10 -8.10
C ASN A 439 18.05 15.22 -6.67
N PHE A 440 18.51 14.36 -5.74
CA PHE A 440 18.18 14.49 -4.32
C PHE A 440 18.98 15.64 -3.67
N LYS A 441 20.17 15.97 -4.20
CA LYS A 441 20.92 17.19 -3.88
C LYS A 441 20.06 18.44 -4.13
N ARG A 442 19.39 18.56 -5.29
CA ARG A 442 18.45 19.69 -5.53
C ARG A 442 17.28 19.74 -4.55
N ALA A 443 16.73 18.61 -4.11
CA ALA A 443 15.62 18.58 -3.14
C ALA A 443 16.06 18.91 -1.70
N VAL A 444 17.34 18.76 -1.37
CA VAL A 444 17.94 19.11 -0.07
C VAL A 444 18.54 20.52 -0.08
N ASP A 445 19.02 20.99 -1.22
CA ASP A 445 19.70 22.29 -1.38
C ASP A 445 18.73 23.42 -1.80
N SER A 446 17.47 23.12 -2.13
CA SER A 446 16.40 24.10 -2.42
C SER A 446 15.38 24.28 -1.28
N SER A 447 15.64 23.63 -0.15
CA SER A 447 15.01 23.86 1.16
C SER A 447 15.96 24.61 2.07
#